data_AF-A0AAP6HG12-F1
#
_entry.id   AF-A0AAP6HG12-F1
#
_cell.length_a   1.000
_cell.length_b   1.000
_cell.length_c   1.000
_cell.angle_alpha   90.00
_cell.angle_beta   90.00
_cell.angle_gamma   90.00
#
_symmetry.space_group_name_H-M   'P 1'
#
loop_
_entity.id
_entity.type
_entity.pdbx_description
1 polymer ?
#
loop_
_entity_poly.entity_id
_entity_poly.type
_entity_poly.pdbx_seq_one_letter_code
_entity_poly.pdbx_strand_id
1 'polypeptide(L)'
;MKKLFSLITSIIVSACINAQVFQENFNDINGTGGNDGVFSGNVASAPLNSYGDWTLNRTYEANACIKIGTGSGLGSVTTPTIALTGNGKLSFKAAAWDTKTEQTSLKISATGGTLSVSEVTLDKGAFKIYTVDITNATGDLKITFEGFQAC
;
A
#
# COMPACT_ATOMS: atom_id res chain seq x y z
N MET A 1 7.74 -6.36 -21.64
CA MET A 1 7.74 -6.97 -20.28
C MET A 1 7.45 -5.87 -19.27
N LYS A 2 6.52 -6.09 -18.33
CA LYS A 2 5.81 -5.02 -17.60
C LYS A 2 6.10 -5.04 -16.09
N LYS A 3 6.83 -4.04 -15.56
CA LYS A 3 7.31 -3.96 -14.15
C LYS A 3 6.22 -3.33 -13.25
N LEU A 4 6.19 -3.57 -11.93
CA LEU A 4 5.24 -2.92 -11.01
C LEU A 4 5.98 -2.30 -9.81
N PHE A 5 5.88 -1.00 -9.64
CA PHE A 5 6.26 -0.22 -8.48
C PHE A 5 5.02 0.55 -8.04
N SER A 6 4.57 0.31 -6.81
CA SER A 6 3.44 1.00 -6.20
C SER A 6 3.93 1.82 -5.02
N LEU A 7 3.46 3.05 -4.91
CA LEU A 7 3.69 3.92 -3.76
C LEU A 7 2.40 3.99 -2.93
N ILE A 8 2.48 3.87 -1.60
CA ILE A 8 1.34 4.02 -0.68
C ILE A 8 1.66 5.13 0.32
N THR A 9 0.75 6.09 0.48
CA THR A 9 0.98 7.33 1.27
C THR A 9 0.09 7.43 2.49
N SER A 10 -1.10 6.81 2.46
CA SER A 10 -1.97 6.79 3.62
C SER A 10 -2.83 5.55 3.62
N ILE A 11 -3.15 5.05 4.81
CA ILE A 11 -4.10 3.97 5.06
C ILE A 11 -4.97 4.41 6.25
N ILE A 12 -6.27 4.46 6.05
CA ILE A 12 -7.29 4.82 7.03
C ILE A 12 -8.28 3.66 7.10
N VAL A 13 -8.50 3.09 8.28
CA VAL A 13 -9.57 2.10 8.50
C VAL A 13 -10.59 2.69 9.48
N SER A 14 -11.85 2.73 9.08
CA SER A 14 -12.96 3.26 9.89
C SER A 14 -14.04 2.20 10.12
N ALA A 15 -14.53 2.03 11.35
CA ALA A 15 -15.65 1.14 11.64
C ALA A 15 -17.01 1.73 11.19
N CYS A 16 -18.07 0.92 11.10
CA CYS A 16 -19.45 1.36 10.80
C CYS A 16 -20.10 2.32 11.83
N ILE A 17 -19.33 2.75 12.83
CA ILE A 17 -19.67 3.80 13.79
C ILE A 17 -18.60 4.92 13.77
N ASN A 18 -18.22 5.47 12.60
CA ASN A 18 -17.38 6.66 12.40
C ASN A 18 -16.11 6.82 13.27
N ALA A 19 -15.59 5.75 13.87
CA ALA A 19 -14.36 5.77 14.65
C ALA A 19 -13.21 5.30 13.75
N GLN A 20 -12.19 6.14 13.59
CA GLN A 20 -10.92 5.77 13.00
C GLN A 20 -10.20 4.83 13.97
N VAL A 21 -9.90 3.60 13.53
CA VAL A 21 -9.24 2.58 14.37
C VAL A 21 -7.78 2.37 13.99
N PHE A 22 -7.36 2.89 12.83
CA PHE A 22 -5.99 2.80 12.36
C PHE A 22 -5.67 3.96 11.40
N GLN A 23 -4.46 4.50 11.53
CA GLN A 23 -3.91 5.52 10.64
C GLN A 23 -2.41 5.33 10.44
N GLU A 24 -1.98 5.39 9.19
CA GLU A 24 -0.58 5.52 8.81
C GLU A 24 -0.44 6.59 7.71
N ASN A 25 0.59 7.42 7.80
CA ASN A 25 0.90 8.50 6.84
C ASN A 25 2.35 8.51 6.34
N PHE A 26 3.25 7.70 6.91
CA PHE A 26 4.66 7.54 6.53
C PHE A 26 5.47 8.85 6.51
N ASN A 27 5.02 9.90 7.20
CA ASN A 27 5.65 11.24 7.16
C ASN A 27 7.06 11.27 7.78
N ASP A 28 7.43 10.25 8.55
CA ASP A 28 8.75 10.09 9.15
C ASP A 28 9.77 9.46 8.18
N ILE A 29 9.31 8.94 7.03
CA ILE A 29 10.19 8.37 5.99
C ILE A 29 10.78 9.48 5.12
N ASN A 30 12.10 9.60 5.17
CA ASN A 30 12.88 10.63 4.49
C ASN A 30 13.60 10.10 3.25
N GLY A 31 12.85 9.69 2.24
CA GLY A 31 13.38 9.26 0.94
C GLY A 31 13.11 10.25 -0.20
N THR A 32 13.35 9.77 -1.42
CA THR A 32 13.01 10.46 -2.69
C THR A 32 12.00 9.64 -3.49
N GLY A 33 11.17 10.31 -4.28
CA GLY A 33 10.10 9.71 -5.07
C GLY A 33 8.73 9.80 -4.39
N GLY A 34 7.66 9.84 -5.18
CA GLY A 34 6.28 9.90 -4.72
C GLY A 34 5.82 11.30 -4.37
N ASN A 35 5.81 11.67 -3.09
CA ASN A 35 5.22 12.96 -2.67
C ASN A 35 6.03 14.19 -3.11
N ASP A 36 7.28 14.00 -3.56
CA ASP A 36 8.08 15.03 -4.23
C ASP A 36 7.75 15.18 -5.73
N GLY A 37 6.73 14.45 -6.22
CA GLY A 37 6.28 14.47 -7.62
C GLY A 37 7.09 13.58 -8.55
N VAL A 38 8.05 12.80 -8.04
CA VAL A 38 8.91 11.95 -8.87
C VAL A 38 8.47 10.50 -8.82
N PHE A 39 7.97 9.98 -9.95
CA PHE A 39 7.46 8.59 -10.06
C PHE A 39 8.27 7.74 -11.02
N SER A 40 9.47 8.17 -11.40
CA SER A 40 10.35 7.43 -12.31
C SER A 40 11.82 7.76 -12.06
N GLY A 41 12.73 7.04 -12.73
CA GLY A 41 14.17 7.24 -12.58
C GLY A 41 14.76 6.57 -11.33
N ASN A 42 15.89 7.09 -10.85
CA ASN A 42 16.66 6.52 -9.75
C ASN A 42 16.26 7.16 -8.41
N VAL A 43 15.02 6.93 -7.98
CA VAL A 43 14.49 7.34 -6.68
C VAL A 43 13.87 6.16 -5.95
N ALA A 44 13.63 6.30 -4.65
CA ALA A 44 13.16 5.23 -3.76
C ALA A 44 14.02 3.95 -3.83
N SER A 45 15.35 4.12 -3.82
CA SER A 45 16.32 3.02 -3.95
C SER A 45 16.81 2.48 -2.60
N ALA A 46 16.66 3.26 -1.53
CA ALA A 46 17.05 2.86 -0.17
C ALA A 46 16.05 1.83 0.38
N PRO A 47 16.49 0.62 0.78
CA PRO A 47 15.59 -0.38 1.37
C PRO A 47 15.05 0.06 2.73
N LEU A 48 13.75 -0.12 2.94
CA LEU A 48 13.12 0.01 4.26
C LEU A 48 13.07 -1.38 4.89
N ASN A 49 14.03 -1.66 5.79
CA ASN A 49 14.20 -2.99 6.37
C ASN A 49 13.29 -3.23 7.60
N SER A 50 12.84 -2.17 8.26
CA SER A 50 11.97 -2.23 9.43
C SER A 50 11.12 -0.97 9.52
N TYR A 51 9.87 -1.10 9.93
CA TYR A 51 8.98 0.04 10.17
C TYR A 51 7.91 -0.38 11.17
N GLY A 52 8.11 -0.04 12.46
CA GLY A 52 7.25 -0.52 13.55
C GLY A 52 7.02 -2.04 13.48
N ASP A 53 5.76 -2.45 13.64
CA ASP A 53 5.31 -3.85 13.57
C ASP A 53 4.86 -4.28 12.16
N TRP A 54 5.18 -3.50 11.13
CA TRP A 54 4.82 -3.83 9.76
C TRP A 54 5.65 -5.00 9.23
N THR A 55 5.01 -5.89 8.46
CA THR A 55 5.74 -6.91 7.70
C THR A 55 6.09 -6.36 6.33
N LEU A 56 7.39 -6.32 6.03
CA LEU A 56 7.93 -5.71 4.82
C LEU A 56 8.58 -6.77 3.92
N ASN A 57 8.35 -6.66 2.62
CA ASN A 57 9.02 -7.49 1.62
C ASN A 57 9.30 -6.65 0.38
N ARG A 58 10.59 -6.47 0.06
CA ARG A 58 11.06 -5.57 -1.01
C ARG A 58 10.42 -4.19 -0.92
N THR A 59 10.47 -3.60 0.26
CA THR A 59 9.98 -2.25 0.55
C THR A 59 11.15 -1.27 0.57
N TYR A 60 10.90 -0.05 0.10
CA TYR A 60 11.91 0.99 -0.05
C TYR A 60 11.37 2.33 0.45
N GLU A 61 12.26 3.13 1.02
CA GLU A 61 11.98 4.48 1.50
C GLU A 61 11.76 5.42 0.32
N ALA A 62 10.65 6.15 0.33
CA ALA A 62 10.35 7.22 -0.63
C ALA A 62 10.02 8.51 0.15
N ASN A 63 9.64 9.59 -0.54
CA ASN A 63 9.38 10.87 0.12
C ASN A 63 8.04 10.82 0.87
N ALA A 64 8.06 10.72 2.20
CA ALA A 64 6.86 10.58 3.05
C ALA A 64 5.90 9.47 2.58
N CYS A 65 6.46 8.38 2.03
CA CYS A 65 5.73 7.20 1.55
C CYS A 65 6.69 6.02 1.38
N ILE A 66 6.13 4.86 1.05
CA ILE A 66 6.90 3.66 0.75
C ILE A 66 6.71 3.21 -0.69
N LYS A 67 7.75 2.65 -1.29
CA LYS A 67 7.68 1.91 -2.56
C LYS A 67 7.75 0.41 -2.30
N ILE A 68 6.84 -0.37 -2.87
CA ILE A 68 6.93 -1.85 -2.86
C ILE A 68 7.35 -2.38 -4.22
N GLY A 69 8.17 -3.43 -4.18
CA GLY A 69 8.58 -4.18 -5.36
C GLY A 69 9.76 -3.60 -6.12
N THR A 70 10.23 -4.40 -7.07
CA THR A 70 11.30 -4.06 -7.99
C THR A 70 10.97 -4.55 -9.39
N GLY A 71 11.79 -4.14 -10.37
CA GLY A 71 11.67 -4.66 -11.73
C GLY A 71 11.92 -6.17 -11.88
N SER A 72 12.42 -6.84 -10.84
CA SER A 72 12.81 -8.26 -10.84
C SER A 72 12.21 -9.05 -9.66
N GLY A 73 11.23 -8.50 -8.95
CA GLY A 73 10.66 -9.19 -7.79
C GLY A 73 9.47 -8.46 -7.18
N LEU A 74 8.46 -9.25 -6.82
CA LEU A 74 7.29 -8.79 -6.09
C LEU A 74 7.66 -8.28 -4.72
N GLY A 75 7.08 -7.14 -4.36
CA GLY A 75 7.08 -6.63 -3.01
C GLY A 75 5.67 -6.66 -2.41
N SER A 76 5.64 -6.67 -1.10
CA SER A 76 4.44 -6.59 -0.30
C SER A 76 4.68 -5.83 1.00
N VAL A 77 3.60 -5.29 1.53
CA VAL A 77 3.58 -4.66 2.85
C VAL A 77 2.29 -5.05 3.56
N THR A 78 2.41 -5.51 4.80
CA THR A 78 1.26 -5.90 5.64
C THR A 78 1.23 -5.05 6.89
N THR A 79 0.05 -4.51 7.20
CA THR A 79 -0.18 -3.71 8.41
C THR A 79 0.16 -4.50 9.68
N PRO A 80 0.43 -3.83 10.80
CA PRO A 80 0.25 -4.41 12.13
C PRO A 80 -1.18 -4.94 12.30
N THR A 81 -1.41 -5.69 13.38
CA THR A 81 -2.77 -6.12 13.74
C THR A 81 -3.63 -4.89 14.05
N ILE A 82 -4.78 -4.78 13.39
CA ILE A 82 -5.77 -3.73 13.58
C ILE A 82 -6.93 -4.29 14.39
N ALA A 83 -7.22 -3.67 15.53
CA ALA A 83 -8.37 -4.00 16.37
C ALA A 83 -9.67 -3.53 15.71
N LEU A 84 -10.27 -4.39 14.87
CA LEU A 84 -11.56 -4.13 14.22
C LEU A 84 -12.45 -5.36 14.28
N THR A 85 -13.66 -5.20 14.83
CA THR A 85 -14.72 -6.21 14.82
C THR A 85 -15.90 -5.73 13.99
N GLY A 86 -16.47 -6.61 13.17
CA GLY A 86 -17.62 -6.32 12.33
C GLY A 86 -17.22 -5.69 11.00
N ASN A 87 -17.82 -4.55 10.66
CA ASN A 87 -17.66 -3.94 9.35
C ASN A 87 -16.89 -2.61 9.44
N GLY A 88 -16.20 -2.27 8.35
CA GLY A 88 -15.45 -1.04 8.24
C GLY A 88 -15.15 -0.64 6.80
N LYS A 89 -14.35 0.40 6.65
CA LYS A 89 -13.95 0.97 5.36
C LYS A 89 -12.47 1.28 5.40
N LEU A 90 -11.72 0.68 4.48
CA LEU A 90 -10.33 0.97 4.20
C LEU A 90 -10.26 2.05 3.13
N SER A 91 -9.60 3.18 3.42
CA SER A 91 -9.23 4.20 2.45
C SER A 91 -7.72 4.30 2.38
N PHE A 92 -7.15 4.27 1.18
CA PHE A 92 -5.70 4.40 1.01
C PHE A 92 -5.35 5.17 -0.25
N LYS A 93 -4.18 5.82 -0.26
CA LYS A 93 -3.71 6.59 -1.40
C LYS A 93 -2.50 5.94 -2.05
N ALA A 94 -2.62 5.57 -3.33
CA ALA A 94 -1.58 4.86 -4.07
C ALA A 94 -1.39 5.31 -5.52
N ALA A 95 -0.22 5.03 -6.09
CA ALA A 95 0.18 5.36 -7.47
C ALA A 95 1.07 4.27 -8.06
N ALA A 96 1.00 4.06 -9.38
CA ALA A 96 1.97 3.27 -10.12
C ALA A 96 3.15 4.14 -10.58
N TRP A 97 4.32 3.53 -10.73
CA TRP A 97 5.46 4.14 -11.40
C TRP A 97 5.10 4.69 -12.78
N ASP A 98 5.71 5.81 -13.15
CA ASP A 98 5.50 6.43 -14.46
C ASP A 98 6.50 5.90 -15.48
N THR A 99 6.30 4.63 -15.88
CA THR A 99 7.03 4.05 -17.01
C THR A 99 6.09 3.43 -18.04
N LYS A 100 6.55 3.35 -19.28
CA LYS A 100 5.76 2.80 -20.40
C LYS A 100 5.26 1.39 -20.13
N THR A 101 6.05 0.58 -19.43
CA THR A 101 5.72 -0.83 -19.21
C THR A 101 5.20 -1.10 -17.81
N GLU A 102 4.93 -0.08 -16.99
CA GLU A 102 4.42 -0.32 -15.65
C GLU A 102 3.08 -1.09 -15.68
N GLN A 103 2.96 -2.16 -14.89
CA GLN A 103 1.69 -2.73 -14.46
C GLN A 103 1.02 -1.73 -13.54
N THR A 104 -0.31 -1.78 -13.48
CA THR A 104 -1.07 -0.86 -12.65
C THR A 104 -1.96 -1.58 -11.66
N SER A 105 -1.95 -2.91 -11.65
CA SER A 105 -2.72 -3.72 -10.72
C SER A 105 -2.02 -3.81 -9.36
N LEU A 106 -2.71 -3.40 -8.30
CA LEU A 106 -2.29 -3.62 -6.92
C LEU A 106 -3.22 -4.63 -6.27
N LYS A 107 -2.68 -5.75 -5.81
CA LYS A 107 -3.45 -6.74 -5.04
C LYS A 107 -3.61 -6.23 -3.62
N ILE A 108 -4.81 -6.46 -3.09
CA ILE A 108 -5.14 -6.20 -1.68
C ILE A 108 -5.82 -7.42 -1.09
N SER A 109 -5.42 -7.80 0.12
CA SER A 109 -6.00 -8.93 0.83
C SER A 109 -6.09 -8.65 2.32
N ALA A 110 -6.92 -9.42 3.00
CA ALA A 110 -7.11 -9.32 4.44
C ALA A 110 -6.99 -10.70 5.11
N THR A 111 -6.41 -10.73 6.30
CA THR A 111 -6.58 -11.83 7.26
C THR A 111 -7.42 -11.32 8.41
N GLY A 112 -8.37 -12.13 8.91
CA GLY A 112 -9.28 -11.71 9.98
C GLY A 112 -10.40 -10.77 9.50
N GLY A 113 -10.77 -10.82 8.21
CA GLY A 113 -11.88 -10.08 7.60
C GLY A 113 -11.95 -10.29 6.08
N THR A 114 -12.96 -9.72 5.42
CA THR A 114 -13.19 -9.82 3.96
C THR A 114 -13.21 -8.42 3.32
N LEU A 115 -12.48 -8.26 2.23
CA LEU A 115 -12.48 -7.03 1.41
C LEU A 115 -13.50 -7.13 0.26
N SER A 116 -14.15 -6.02 -0.10
CA SER A 116 -15.09 -5.98 -1.23
C SER A 116 -14.44 -6.16 -2.61
N VAL A 117 -13.14 -5.91 -2.71
CA VAL A 117 -12.32 -6.18 -3.89
C VAL A 117 -10.97 -6.76 -3.47
N SER A 118 -10.33 -7.53 -4.34
CA SER A 118 -8.99 -8.10 -4.13
C SER A 118 -7.90 -7.37 -4.93
N GLU A 119 -8.29 -6.38 -5.73
CA GLU A 119 -7.40 -5.66 -6.64
C GLU A 119 -7.93 -4.25 -6.91
N VAL A 120 -7.01 -3.30 -7.11
CA VAL A 120 -7.32 -1.96 -7.66
C VAL A 120 -6.39 -1.61 -8.81
N THR A 121 -6.87 -0.78 -9.73
CA THR A 121 -6.06 -0.23 -10.83
C THR A 121 -5.51 1.15 -10.44
N LEU A 122 -4.19 1.25 -10.45
CA LEU A 122 -3.39 2.42 -10.13
C LEU A 122 -3.25 3.39 -11.31
N ASP A 123 -3.30 4.68 -11.00
CA ASP A 123 -2.91 5.72 -11.96
C ASP A 123 -1.38 5.82 -11.97
N LYS A 124 -0.79 5.96 -13.16
CA LYS A 124 0.66 6.15 -13.30
C LYS A 124 1.04 7.59 -12.96
N GLY A 125 2.11 7.77 -12.21
CA GLY A 125 2.68 9.10 -11.95
C GLY A 125 1.83 10.01 -11.08
N ALA A 126 0.72 9.51 -10.54
CA ALA A 126 -0.22 10.32 -9.76
C ALA A 126 -0.87 9.47 -8.68
N PHE A 127 -0.88 9.99 -7.45
CA PHE A 127 -1.58 9.36 -6.36
C PHE A 127 -3.10 9.53 -6.49
N LYS A 128 -3.81 8.43 -6.29
CA LYS A 128 -5.27 8.38 -6.22
C LYS A 128 -5.72 7.75 -4.91
N ILE A 129 -6.86 8.22 -4.40
CA ILE A 129 -7.51 7.63 -3.22
C ILE A 129 -8.39 6.47 -3.67
N TYR A 130 -8.23 5.34 -2.99
CA TYR A 130 -9.02 4.13 -3.12
C TYR A 130 -9.83 3.92 -1.86
N THR A 131 -10.99 3.30 -1.99
CA THR A 131 -11.87 2.95 -0.87
C THR A 131 -12.38 1.53 -1.07
N VAL A 132 -12.28 0.72 -0.03
CA VAL A 132 -12.61 -0.69 -0.02
C VAL A 132 -13.40 -0.99 1.25
N ASP A 133 -14.52 -1.70 1.11
CA ASP A 133 -15.31 -2.08 2.27
C ASP A 133 -14.71 -3.33 2.92
N ILE A 134 -14.69 -3.34 4.25
CA ILE A 134 -14.28 -4.48 5.07
C ILE A 134 -15.53 -5.03 5.75
N THR A 135 -15.70 -6.35 5.68
CA THR A 135 -16.79 -7.07 6.37
C THR A 135 -16.26 -8.23 7.17
N ASN A 136 -17.03 -8.69 8.15
CA ASN A 136 -16.72 -9.88 8.96
C ASN A 136 -15.34 -9.82 9.65
N ALA A 137 -14.90 -8.63 10.07
CA ALA A 137 -13.65 -8.47 10.79
C ALA A 137 -13.76 -9.11 12.19
N THR A 138 -12.72 -9.85 12.60
CA THR A 138 -12.76 -10.71 13.80
C THR A 138 -12.05 -10.15 15.03
N GLY A 139 -11.50 -8.94 14.94
CA GLY A 139 -10.71 -8.30 15.99
C GLY A 139 -9.20 -8.27 15.70
N ASP A 140 -8.68 -9.17 14.87
CA ASP A 140 -7.26 -9.29 14.54
C ASP A 140 -7.00 -9.05 13.04
N LEU A 141 -7.54 -7.95 12.51
CA LEU A 141 -7.48 -7.65 11.09
C LEU A 141 -6.05 -7.29 10.65
N LYS A 142 -5.56 -7.88 9.56
CA LYS A 142 -4.34 -7.46 8.88
C LYS A 142 -4.61 -7.25 7.40
N ILE A 143 -4.16 -6.13 6.84
CA ILE A 143 -4.30 -5.81 5.42
C ILE A 143 -2.94 -5.93 4.74
N THR A 144 -2.89 -6.64 3.62
CA THR A 144 -1.69 -6.78 2.79
C THR A 144 -1.90 -6.10 1.45
N PHE A 145 -0.93 -5.30 1.06
CA PHE A 145 -0.79 -4.74 -0.28
C PHE A 145 0.36 -5.45 -0.99
N GLU A 146 0.13 -5.98 -2.18
CA GLU A 146 1.11 -6.79 -2.91
C GLU A 146 1.11 -6.44 -4.39
N GLY A 147 2.29 -6.48 -5.02
CA GLY A 147 2.37 -6.40 -6.47
C GLY A 147 1.63 -7.54 -7.17
N PHE A 148 1.07 -7.31 -8.36
CA PHE A 148 0.23 -8.30 -9.03
C PHE A 148 0.99 -9.55 -9.52
N GLN A 149 2.10 -9.38 -10.24
CA GLN A 149 3.00 -10.48 -10.60
C GLN A 149 4.46 -10.06 -10.63
N ALA A 150 5.36 -11.00 -10.32
CA ALA A 150 6.78 -10.84 -10.59
C ALA A 150 6.99 -10.92 -12.12
N CYS A 151 7.95 -10.17 -12.62
CA CYS A 151 8.53 -10.41 -13.93
C CYS A 151 9.76 -11.30 -13.78
#